data_AF-A0A6M0SD03-F1
#
_entry.id   AF-A0A6M0SD03-F1
#
_cell.length_a   1.000
_cell.length_b   1.000
_cell.length_c   1.000
_cell.angle_alpha   90.00
_cell.angle_beta   90.00
_cell.angle_gamma   90.00
#
_symmetry.space_group_name_H-M   'P 1'
#
loop_
_entity.id
_entity.type
_entity.pdbx_description
1 polymer ?
#
loop_
_entity_poly.entity_id
_entity_poly.type
_entity_poly.pdbx_seq_one_letter_code
_entity_poly.pdbx_strand_id
1 'polypeptide(L)'
;MSRRQAEPIALEDIQAMARYALSRGHSHSKWAVYCGAMLRLGLSVSVYKALTTKSKYIYVSNGRKEYKVRFSDHRPNRQRSDDCDFIVGRSHLGSSSTRAAIEATKEYFGINNETAN
;
A
#
# COMPACT_ATOMS: atom_id res chain seq x y z
N MET A 1 3.54 26.31 -6.79
CA MET A 1 3.73 24.86 -7.08
C MET A 1 3.13 24.05 -5.93
N SER A 2 1.97 23.42 -6.13
CA SER A 2 1.29 22.65 -5.08
C SER A 2 2.05 21.35 -4.81
N ARG A 3 2.74 21.26 -3.68
CA ARG A 3 3.28 20.00 -3.14
C ARG A 3 2.08 19.16 -2.72
N ARG A 4 1.60 18.26 -3.58
CA ARG A 4 0.54 17.33 -3.17
C ARG A 4 1.10 16.39 -2.12
N GLN A 5 0.43 16.39 -0.97
CA GLN A 5 0.73 15.56 0.20
C GLN A 5 0.10 14.18 0.00
N ALA A 6 0.48 13.20 0.83
CA ALA A 6 -0.24 11.94 0.87
C ALA A 6 -1.70 12.22 1.29
N GLU A 7 -2.66 11.71 0.54
CA GLU A 7 -4.08 11.95 0.79
C GLU A 7 -4.65 10.79 1.63
N PRO A 8 -5.36 11.06 2.74
CA PRO A 8 -6.01 10.01 3.52
C PRO A 8 -7.04 9.28 2.64
N ILE A 9 -7.18 7.97 2.83
CA ILE A 9 -8.15 7.15 2.09
C ILE A 9 -9.02 6.38 3.07
N ALA A 10 -10.34 6.42 2.86
CA ALA A 10 -11.30 5.68 3.67
C ALA A 10 -11.64 4.32 3.01
N LEU A 11 -12.26 3.43 3.80
CA LEU A 11 -12.66 2.12 3.29
C LEU A 11 -13.73 2.23 2.19
N GLU A 12 -14.61 3.23 2.30
CA GLU A 12 -15.64 3.55 1.30
C GLU A 12 -15.03 3.92 -0.06
N ASP A 13 -13.93 4.69 -0.07
CA ASP A 13 -13.21 5.06 -1.28
C ASP A 13 -12.64 3.81 -1.98
N ILE A 14 -12.05 2.90 -1.19
CA ILE A 14 -11.52 1.62 -1.70
C ILE A 14 -12.64 0.77 -2.30
N GLN A 15 -13.80 0.70 -1.65
CA GLN A 15 -14.95 -0.03 -2.18
C GLN A 15 -15.50 0.62 -3.46
N ALA A 16 -15.58 1.95 -3.52
CA ALA A 16 -16.01 2.67 -4.71
C ALA A 16 -15.07 2.41 -5.90
N MET A 17 -13.76 2.47 -5.67
CA MET A 17 -12.77 2.14 -6.68
C MET A 17 -12.86 0.68 -7.14
N ALA A 18 -13.09 -0.26 -6.21
CA ALA A 18 -13.26 -1.68 -6.53
C ALA A 18 -14.48 -1.90 -7.44
N ARG A 19 -15.63 -1.31 -7.08
CA ARG A 19 -16.85 -1.35 -7.91
C ARG A 19 -16.60 -0.77 -9.31
N TYR A 20 -15.91 0.37 -9.40
CA TYR A 20 -15.57 1.00 -10.69
C TYR A 20 -14.63 0.14 -11.54
N ALA A 21 -13.64 -0.53 -10.94
CA ALA A 21 -12.76 -1.44 -11.68
C ALA A 21 -13.53 -2.63 -12.24
N LEU A 22 -14.37 -3.26 -11.42
CA LEU A 22 -15.19 -4.41 -11.82
C LEU A 22 -16.19 -4.04 -12.93
N SER A 23 -16.83 -2.86 -12.86
CA SER A 23 -17.75 -2.41 -13.92
C SER A 23 -17.06 -2.18 -15.26
N ARG A 24 -15.73 -2.05 -15.26
CA ARG A 24 -14.88 -1.94 -16.46
C ARG A 24 -14.22 -3.26 -16.87
N GLY A 25 -14.55 -4.37 -16.19
CA GLY A 25 -13.95 -5.68 -16.44
C GLY A 25 -12.50 -5.81 -15.97
N HIS A 26 -12.05 -4.92 -15.07
CA HIS A 26 -10.69 -4.95 -14.52
C HIS A 26 -10.66 -5.59 -13.14
N SER A 27 -9.60 -6.36 -12.87
CA SER A 27 -9.30 -6.86 -11.53
C SER A 27 -8.96 -5.73 -10.57
N HIS A 28 -9.17 -5.94 -9.27
CA HIS A 28 -8.79 -4.96 -8.26
C HIS A 28 -7.29 -4.63 -8.30
N SER A 29 -6.96 -3.34 -8.18
CA SER A 29 -5.57 -2.92 -8.12
C SER A 29 -4.90 -3.44 -6.83
N LYS A 30 -3.66 -3.94 -6.95
CA LYS A 30 -2.89 -4.53 -5.84
C LYS A 30 -2.76 -3.60 -4.63
N TRP A 31 -2.59 -2.31 -4.86
CA TRP A 31 -2.46 -1.30 -3.81
C TRP A 31 -3.80 -1.05 -3.08
N ALA A 32 -4.93 -1.09 -3.80
CA ALA A 32 -6.25 -0.95 -3.19
C ALA A 32 -6.59 -2.15 -2.29
N VAL A 33 -6.20 -3.36 -2.71
CA VAL A 33 -6.33 -4.57 -1.87
C VAL A 33 -5.55 -4.40 -0.56
N TYR A 34 -4.32 -3.89 -0.63
CA TYR A 34 -3.51 -3.61 0.55
C TYR A 34 -4.15 -2.54 1.45
N CYS A 35 -4.55 -1.38 0.91
CA CYS A 35 -5.21 -0.33 1.69
C CYS A 35 -6.44 -0.87 2.42
N GLY A 36 -7.29 -1.63 1.72
CA GLY A 36 -8.48 -2.24 2.31
C GLY A 36 -8.16 -3.25 3.42
N ALA A 37 -7.02 -3.95 3.36
CA ALA A 37 -6.58 -4.81 4.45
C ALA A 37 -6.14 -3.98 5.67
N MET A 38 -5.33 -2.95 5.48
CA MET A 38 -4.83 -2.10 6.56
C MET A 38 -5.96 -1.34 7.28
N LEU A 39 -6.91 -0.79 6.52
CA LEU A 39 -8.09 -0.11 7.09
C LEU A 39 -8.94 -1.07 7.93
N ARG A 40 -9.09 -2.33 7.51
CA ARG A 40 -9.82 -3.36 8.29
C ARG A 40 -9.09 -3.76 9.57
N LEU A 41 -7.76 -3.57 9.63
CA LEU A 41 -6.96 -3.75 10.84
C LEU A 41 -7.03 -2.54 11.78
N GLY A 42 -7.86 -1.53 11.48
CA GLY A 42 -7.97 -0.31 12.28
C GLY A 42 -6.81 0.67 12.09
N LEU A 43 -6.00 0.51 11.03
CA LEU A 43 -4.90 1.42 10.72
C LEU A 43 -5.38 2.56 9.82
N SER A 44 -4.79 3.73 10.00
CA SER A 44 -4.96 4.88 9.10
C SER A 44 -4.11 4.70 7.85
N VAL A 45 -4.66 5.03 6.69
CA VAL A 45 -3.97 4.89 5.40
C VAL A 45 -4.00 6.20 4.64
N SER A 46 -2.84 6.61 4.11
CA SER A 46 -2.71 7.73 3.19
C SER A 46 -1.97 7.31 1.92
N VAL A 47 -2.43 7.79 0.75
CA VAL A 47 -1.87 7.41 -0.55
C VAL A 47 -1.25 8.62 -1.22
N TYR A 48 0.03 8.51 -1.53
CA TYR A 48 0.73 9.43 -2.41
C TYR A 48 0.83 8.85 -3.82
N LYS A 49 0.32 9.61 -4.79
CA LYS A 49 0.35 9.28 -6.21
C LYS A 49 1.47 10.08 -6.86
N ALA A 50 2.56 9.42 -7.26
CA ALA A 50 3.62 10.06 -8.02
C ALA A 50 3.09 10.53 -9.38
N LEU A 51 3.37 11.77 -9.77
CA LEU A 51 2.89 12.38 -11.02
C LEU A 51 3.56 11.75 -12.26
N THR A 52 4.83 11.38 -12.14
CA THR A 52 5.68 10.98 -13.25
C THR A 52 5.92 9.48 -13.33
N THR A 53 5.47 8.71 -12.33
CA THR A 53 5.65 7.26 -12.33
C THR A 53 4.33 6.56 -12.01
N LYS A 54 4.15 5.35 -12.53
CA LYS A 54 3.00 4.50 -12.20
C LYS A 54 3.02 4.04 -10.74
N SER A 55 4.09 4.31 -9.99
CA SER A 55 4.24 3.91 -8.60
C SER A 55 3.18 4.57 -7.70
N LYS A 56 2.84 3.88 -6.62
CA LYS A 56 2.01 4.38 -5.53
C LYS A 56 2.77 4.19 -4.23
N TYR A 57 2.77 5.22 -3.40
CA TYR A 57 3.33 5.16 -2.06
C TYR A 57 2.17 5.20 -1.08
N ILE A 58 2.15 4.23 -0.19
CA ILE A 58 1.08 4.06 0.79
C ILE A 58 1.71 4.20 2.16
N TYR A 59 1.19 5.11 2.94
CA TYR A 59 1.58 5.38 4.30
C TYR A 59 0.53 4.77 5.21
N VAL A 60 0.96 3.93 6.14
CA VAL A 60 0.09 3.26 7.10
C VAL A 60 0.51 3.69 8.49
N SER A 61 -0.44 4.02 9.36
CA SER A 61 -0.14 4.50 10.70
C SER A 61 -1.14 3.97 11.73
N ASN A 62 -0.67 3.73 12.95
CA ASN A 62 -1.51 3.49 14.12
C ASN A 62 -1.62 4.72 15.04
N GLY A 63 -1.23 5.90 14.54
CA GLY A 63 -1.15 7.16 15.30
C GLY A 63 0.14 7.35 16.10
N ARG A 64 0.97 6.31 16.27
CA ARG A 64 2.24 6.38 17.02
C ARG A 64 3.48 6.20 16.15
N LYS A 65 3.39 5.30 15.15
CA LYS A 65 4.45 5.03 14.18
C LYS A 65 3.86 4.81 12.80
N GLU A 66 4.69 5.02 11.78
CA GLU A 66 4.29 4.98 10.37
C GLU A 66 5.11 3.94 9.60
N TYR A 67 4.46 3.28 8.63
CA TYR A 67 5.06 2.31 7.73
C TYR A 67 4.75 2.68 6.27
N LYS A 68 5.78 2.85 5.45
CA LYS A 68 5.68 3.28 4.05
C LYS A 68 5.89 2.10 3.09
N VAL A 69 4.85 1.78 2.32
CA VAL A 69 4.87 0.72 1.30
C VAL A 69 4.80 1.30 -0.10
N ARG A 70 5.76 0.94 -0.95
CA ARG A 70 5.80 1.34 -2.35
C ARG A 70 5.29 0.22 -3.25
N PHE A 71 4.22 0.48 -3.99
CA PHE A 71 3.77 -0.35 -5.08
C PHE A 71 4.38 0.17 -6.38
N SER A 72 5.24 -0.63 -7.02
CA SER A 72 5.88 -0.24 -8.28
C SER A 72 5.93 -1.42 -9.24
N ASP A 73 5.60 -1.17 -10.51
CA ASP A 73 5.64 -2.16 -11.59
C ASP A 73 6.91 -2.00 -12.46
N HIS A 74 7.86 -1.18 -12.01
CA HIS A 74 9.09 -0.87 -12.72
C HIS A 74 10.29 -1.40 -11.93
N ARG A 75 11.32 -1.93 -12.61
CA ARG A 75 12.64 -2.22 -12.01
C ARG A 75 13.46 -0.92 -11.99
N PRO A 76 13.59 -0.20 -10.86
CA PRO A 76 14.39 1.02 -10.85
C PRO A 76 15.88 0.67 -10.95
N ASN A 77 16.59 1.22 -11.95
CA ASN A 77 18.05 1.05 -12.15
C ASN A 77 18.90 1.31 -10.88
N ARG A 78 18.37 2.06 -9.90
CA ARG A 78 18.98 2.29 -8.60
C ARG A 78 17.87 2.41 -7.55
N GLN A 79 17.81 1.46 -6.63
CA GLN A 79 16.90 1.51 -5.49
C GLN A 79 17.65 2.16 -4.33
N ARG A 80 17.18 3.32 -3.86
CA ARG A 80 17.71 3.86 -2.61
C ARG A 80 17.04 3.13 -1.45
N SER A 81 17.84 2.65 -0.50
CA SER A 81 17.37 1.86 0.65
C SER A 81 16.54 2.66 1.65
N ASP A 82 16.52 3.99 1.53
CA ASP A 82 15.85 4.95 2.42
C ASP A 82 14.48 5.43 1.90
N ASP A 83 14.03 5.00 0.72
CA ASP A 83 12.79 5.51 0.13
C ASP A 83 11.54 4.87 0.77
N CYS A 84 11.56 3.63 1.23
CA CYS A 84 10.38 2.98 1.82
C CYS A 84 10.72 1.72 2.61
N ASP A 85 9.88 1.37 3.57
CA ASP A 85 10.04 0.20 4.43
C ASP A 85 9.72 -1.12 3.72
N PHE A 86 8.83 -1.10 2.72
CA PHE A 86 8.51 -2.28 1.91
C PHE A 86 8.20 -1.95 0.46
N ILE A 87 8.50 -2.88 -0.45
CA ILE A 87 8.27 -2.73 -1.89
C ILE A 87 7.46 -3.90 -2.41
N VAL A 88 6.34 -3.61 -3.06
CA VAL A 88 5.50 -4.59 -3.76
C VAL A 88 5.71 -4.46 -5.26
N GLY A 89 6.04 -5.58 -5.91
CA GLY A 89 6.36 -5.65 -7.34
C GLY A 89 7.75 -6.23 -7.60
N ARG A 90 8.29 -5.98 -8.80
CA ARG A 90 9.64 -6.43 -9.18
C ARG A 90 10.67 -5.40 -8.74
N SER A 91 11.62 -5.81 -7.90
CA SER A 91 12.81 -5.03 -7.54
C SER A 91 14.08 -5.75 -8.01
N HIS A 92 15.24 -5.10 -7.80
CA HIS A 92 16.55 -5.73 -8.03
C HIS A 92 16.86 -6.83 -6.99
N LEU A 93 16.12 -6.85 -5.87
CA LEU A 93 16.30 -7.79 -4.77
C LEU A 93 15.31 -8.98 -4.82
N GLY A 94 14.33 -8.95 -5.73
CA GLY A 94 13.35 -10.02 -5.88
C GLY A 94 11.96 -9.52 -6.30
N SER A 95 10.96 -10.41 -6.28
CA SER A 95 9.55 -10.04 -6.46
C SER A 95 8.76 -10.24 -5.18
N SER A 96 8.13 -9.17 -4.69
CA SER A 96 7.32 -9.23 -3.47
C SER A 96 5.84 -9.10 -3.81
N SER A 97 5.01 -9.90 -3.13
CA SER A 97 3.57 -9.95 -3.33
C SER A 97 2.83 -8.97 -2.41
N THR A 98 1.58 -8.63 -2.75
CA THR A 98 0.70 -7.87 -1.86
C THR A 98 0.53 -8.56 -0.51
N ARG A 99 0.49 -9.90 -0.49
CA ARG A 99 0.39 -10.68 0.74
C ARG A 99 1.62 -10.49 1.63
N ALA A 100 2.82 -10.53 1.06
CA ALA A 100 4.05 -10.30 1.82
C ALA A 100 4.08 -8.89 2.44
N ALA A 101 3.61 -7.87 1.72
CA ALA A 101 3.48 -6.53 2.30
C ALA A 101 2.49 -6.49 3.47
N ILE A 102 1.34 -7.16 3.36
CA ILE A 102 0.37 -7.22 4.46
C ILE A 102 0.99 -7.82 5.71
N GLU A 103 1.69 -8.96 5.57
CA GLU A 103 2.31 -9.64 6.71
C GLU A 103 3.46 -8.81 7.30
N ALA A 104 4.31 -8.20 6.47
CA ALA A 104 5.37 -7.30 6.94
C ALA A 104 4.81 -6.09 7.70
N THR A 105 3.69 -5.52 7.26
CA THR A 105 3.04 -4.41 7.97
C THR A 105 2.42 -4.87 9.28
N LYS A 106 1.78 -6.05 9.31
CA LYS A 106 1.29 -6.64 10.57
C LYS A 106 2.42 -6.83 11.58
N GLU A 107 3.53 -7.44 11.15
CA GLU A 107 4.73 -7.64 11.97
C GLU A 107 5.26 -6.30 12.50
N TYR A 108 5.40 -5.29 11.63
CA TYR A 108 5.85 -3.96 12.03
C TYR A 108 4.97 -3.33 13.12
N PHE A 109 3.64 -3.50 13.03
CA PHE A 109 2.71 -2.97 14.02
C PHE A 109 2.46 -3.90 15.22
N GLY A 110 3.02 -5.12 15.23
CA GLY A 110 2.77 -6.11 16.27
C GLY A 110 1.34 -6.66 16.25
N ILE A 111 0.71 -6.72 15.08
CA ILE A 111 -0.64 -7.25 14.90
C ILE A 111 -0.53 -8.76 14.68
N ASN A 112 -0.67 -9.53 15.75
CA ASN A 112 -0.73 -10.99 15.64
C ASN A 112 -2.15 -11.41 15.21
N ASN A 113 -2.25 -12.44 14.34
CA ASN A 113 -3.53 -13.09 14.06
C ASN A 113 -3.95 -13.95 15.28
N GLU A 114 -4.18 -13.34 16.43
CA GLU A 114 -4.79 -14.01 17.59
C GLU A 114 -6.30 -13.79 17.56
N THR A 115 -6.99 -14.51 16.66
CA THR A 115 -8.30 -15.12 16.96
C THR A 115 -8.84 -15.86 15.72
N ALA A 116 -8.82 -17.19 15.79
CA ALA A 116 -9.93 -18.03 15.37
C ALA A 116 -9.83 -19.34 16.18
N ASN A 117 -10.23 -19.25 17.46
CA ASN A 117 -10.84 -20.39 18.15
C ASN A 117 -12.29 -20.48 17.70
#